data_AF-A0A7K8N4Y0-F1
#
_entry.id   AF-A0A7K8N4Y0-F1
#
_cell.length_a   1.000
_cell.length_b   1.000
_cell.length_c   1.000
_cell.angle_alpha   90.00
_cell.angle_beta   90.00
_cell.angle_gamma   90.00
#
_symmetry.space_group_name_H-M   'P 1'
#
loop_
_entity.id
_entity.type
_entity.pdbx_description
1 polymer ?
#
loop_
_entity_poly.entity_id
_entity_poly.type
_entity_poly.pdbx_seq_one_letter_code
_entity_poly.pdbx_strand_id
1 'polypeptide(L)'
;MSALLTKIPENIPQDIRKIRIENSHLTELPRGSFSNVSALEYLWLNFNNITVMHLKSLEDLQALKELRLQGNKLSSVPWTAFQDTPALKILDLKHNRLDVLPEHALRYLPNLTYLDLSSNQLTVISREVFSSWPVYQRSQRAEGKMDHTANAVLALHGNPWLCDCRLRGFVQFIKSVGPPIILMNSYLTCSSPKFRAGKFFHEVELKSCMKPLTSALDTNLTVPVGLNVTLTCYVQASPSPAVWWTYALKLLRAFNVSTQPVGEETVRSELRIPAARPADAGSYTCTAANFLGNASAA
;
A
#
# COMPACT_ATOMS: atom_id res chain seq x y z
N MET A 1 -15.83 1.99 37.67
CA MET A 1 -15.21 2.96 36.75
C MET A 1 -13.82 2.44 36.41
N SER A 2 -13.60 1.91 35.20
CA SER A 2 -12.22 1.56 34.78
C SER A 2 -11.49 2.87 34.50
N ALA A 3 -10.36 3.10 35.15
CA ALA A 3 -9.52 4.24 34.85
C ALA A 3 -9.05 4.15 33.39
N LEU A 4 -9.34 5.18 32.60
CA LEU A 4 -8.87 5.28 31.21
C LEU A 4 -7.38 5.60 31.24
N LEU A 5 -6.55 4.66 30.78
CA LEU A 5 -5.09 4.82 30.81
C LEU A 5 -4.61 5.69 29.65
N THR A 6 -3.78 6.68 29.94
CA THR A 6 -3.09 7.52 28.94
C THR A 6 -1.63 7.10 28.71
N LYS A 7 -1.06 6.33 29.64
CA LYS A 7 0.29 5.77 29.57
C LYS A 7 0.32 4.33 30.07
N ILE A 8 1.34 3.58 29.65
CA ILE A 8 1.63 2.24 30.16
C ILE A 8 2.17 2.38 31.60
N PRO A 9 1.66 1.61 32.57
CA PRO A 9 2.19 1.64 33.95
C PRO A 9 3.66 1.21 34.00
N GLU A 10 4.49 1.89 34.80
CA GLU A 10 5.92 1.59 34.88
C GLU A 10 6.25 0.34 35.72
N ASN A 11 5.46 0.08 36.78
CA ASN A 11 5.73 -0.98 37.75
C ASN A 11 4.90 -2.25 37.46
N ILE A 12 5.12 -2.86 36.29
CA ILE A 12 4.44 -4.11 35.92
C ILE A 12 5.20 -5.31 36.54
N PRO A 13 4.52 -6.24 37.23
CA PRO A 13 5.15 -7.45 37.77
C PRO A 13 5.85 -8.28 36.68
N GLN A 14 7.06 -8.76 36.97
CA GLN A 14 7.92 -9.44 35.97
C GLN A 14 7.39 -10.80 35.51
N ASP A 15 6.58 -11.46 36.34
CA ASP A 15 5.97 -12.76 36.08
C ASP A 15 4.68 -12.69 35.26
N ILE A 16 4.24 -11.47 34.90
CA ILE A 16 3.01 -11.27 34.17
C ILE A 16 3.10 -11.91 32.77
N ARG A 17 2.10 -12.73 32.44
CA ARG A 17 2.00 -13.38 31.12
C ARG A 17 1.02 -12.70 30.18
N LYS A 18 0.15 -11.85 30.70
CA LYS A 18 -0.92 -11.22 29.93
C LYS A 18 -1.16 -9.80 30.41
N ILE A 19 -1.02 -8.85 29.49
CA ILE A 19 -1.36 -7.44 29.68
C ILE A 19 -2.51 -7.11 28.74
N ARG A 20 -3.55 -6.50 29.30
CA ARG A 20 -4.74 -6.07 28.57
C ARG A 20 -5.09 -4.64 28.95
N ILE A 21 -4.79 -3.72 28.03
CA ILE A 21 -5.11 -2.30 28.13
C ILE A 21 -5.94 -1.94 26.91
N GLU A 22 -7.24 -2.26 26.96
CA GLU A 22 -8.17 -2.05 25.85
C GLU A 22 -9.12 -0.88 26.15
N ASN A 23 -9.65 -0.24 25.10
CA ASN A 23 -10.65 0.84 25.23
C ASN A 23 -10.15 1.98 26.15
N SER A 24 -8.90 2.38 25.97
CA SER A 24 -8.23 3.44 26.74
C SER A 24 -7.71 4.55 25.82
N HIS A 25 -6.81 5.41 26.30
CA HIS A 25 -6.32 6.59 25.59
C HIS A 25 -4.81 6.56 25.37
N LEU A 26 -4.21 5.38 25.23
CA LEU A 26 -2.80 5.27 24.87
C LEU A 26 -2.57 5.88 23.47
N THR A 27 -1.60 6.77 23.34
CA THR A 27 -1.28 7.45 22.07
C THR A 27 -0.01 6.93 21.42
N GLU A 28 0.86 6.26 22.17
CA GLU A 28 2.14 5.76 21.68
C GLU A 28 2.58 4.51 22.44
N LEU A 29 3.47 3.74 21.81
CA LEU A 29 4.26 2.70 22.46
C LEU A 29 5.72 3.16 22.54
N PRO A 30 6.14 3.78 23.66
CA PRO A 30 7.51 4.24 23.82
C PRO A 30 8.50 3.09 23.94
N ARG A 31 9.79 3.41 23.83
CA ARG A 31 10.89 2.48 24.08
C ARG A 31 10.75 1.86 25.48
N GLY A 32 11.03 0.56 25.60
CA GLY A 32 11.14 -0.10 26.90
C GLY A 32 9.84 -0.17 27.69
N SER A 33 8.69 0.07 27.03
CA SER A 33 7.35 -0.02 27.65
C SER A 33 7.11 -1.33 28.40
N PHE A 34 7.78 -2.40 27.96
CA PHE A 34 7.61 -3.75 28.46
C PHE A 34 8.96 -4.44 28.77
N SER A 35 10.06 -3.68 28.94
CA SER A 35 11.41 -4.26 29.09
C SER A 35 11.56 -5.17 30.32
N ASN A 36 10.74 -4.97 31.36
CA ASN A 36 10.81 -5.74 32.61
C ASN A 36 9.88 -6.96 32.64
N VAL A 37 9.16 -7.26 31.56
CA VAL A 37 8.16 -8.34 31.50
C VAL A 37 8.46 -9.34 30.39
N SER A 38 9.66 -9.92 30.40
CA SER A 38 10.11 -10.89 29.39
C SER A 38 9.28 -12.19 29.35
N ALA A 39 8.54 -12.50 30.41
CA ALA A 39 7.58 -13.61 30.47
C ALA A 39 6.23 -13.33 29.78
N LEU A 40 6.02 -12.12 29.25
CA LEU A 40 4.77 -11.70 28.62
C LEU A 40 4.48 -12.54 27.37
N GLU A 41 3.34 -13.21 27.36
CA GLU A 41 2.87 -14.04 26.24
C GLU A 41 1.76 -13.37 25.43
N TYR A 42 0.95 -12.52 26.07
CA TYR A 42 -0.24 -11.88 25.47
C TYR A 42 -0.25 -10.38 25.75
N LEU A 43 -0.19 -9.56 24.70
CA LEU A 43 -0.25 -8.11 24.79
C LEU A 43 -1.43 -7.57 23.96
N TRP A 44 -2.47 -7.11 24.65
CA TRP A 44 -3.70 -6.61 24.02
C TRP A 44 -3.87 -5.11 24.30
N LEU A 45 -3.80 -4.33 23.23
CA LEU A 45 -3.81 -2.86 23.24
C LEU A 45 -4.93 -2.32 22.33
N ASN A 46 -6.00 -3.09 22.20
CA ASN A 46 -7.10 -2.84 21.27
C ASN A 46 -7.88 -1.57 21.60
N PHE A 47 -8.36 -0.88 20.56
CA PHE A 47 -9.23 0.28 20.68
C PHE A 47 -8.63 1.38 21.57
N ASN A 48 -7.34 1.66 21.39
CA ASN A 48 -6.66 2.84 21.92
C ASN A 48 -6.53 3.90 20.82
N ASN A 49 -5.67 4.89 21.06
CA ASN A 49 -5.40 5.99 20.13
C ASN A 49 -3.94 5.95 19.62
N ILE A 50 -3.32 4.77 19.56
CA ILE A 50 -1.89 4.64 19.28
C ILE A 50 -1.61 5.06 17.84
N THR A 51 -0.76 6.06 17.66
CA THR A 51 -0.33 6.57 16.34
C THR A 51 1.10 6.18 16.00
N VAL A 52 1.94 5.99 17.02
CA VAL A 52 3.38 5.72 16.87
C VAL A 52 3.81 4.56 17.77
N MET A 53 4.67 3.71 17.22
CA MET A 53 5.31 2.62 17.93
C MET A 53 6.82 2.73 17.75
N HIS A 54 7.55 2.82 18.85
CA HIS A 54 9.01 2.90 18.81
C HIS A 54 9.64 1.57 18.38
N LEU A 55 10.77 1.60 17.67
CA LEU A 55 11.49 0.40 17.18
C LEU A 55 11.84 -0.61 18.30
N LYS A 56 12.10 -0.10 19.49
CA LYS A 56 12.43 -0.87 20.71
C LYS A 56 11.27 -0.94 21.72
N SER A 57 10.04 -0.87 21.25
CA SER A 57 8.85 -0.97 22.11
C SER A 57 8.56 -2.42 22.53
N LEU A 58 9.02 -3.41 21.74
CA LEU A 58 8.90 -4.84 22.01
C LEU A 58 10.24 -5.49 22.42
N GLU A 59 11.22 -4.68 22.82
CA GLU A 59 12.56 -5.13 23.24
C GLU A 59 12.42 -6.20 24.33
N ASP A 60 13.13 -7.32 24.17
CA ASP A 60 13.18 -8.48 25.09
C ASP A 60 11.88 -9.30 25.28
N LEU A 61 10.85 -9.11 24.44
CA LEU A 61 9.60 -9.86 24.50
C LEU A 61 9.66 -11.24 23.82
N GLN A 62 10.65 -12.05 24.21
CA GLN A 62 10.96 -13.35 23.61
C GLN A 62 9.81 -14.38 23.73
N ALA A 63 9.01 -14.27 24.79
CA ALA A 63 7.88 -15.17 25.05
C ALA A 63 6.56 -14.73 24.36
N LEU A 64 6.53 -13.56 23.72
CA LEU A 64 5.30 -12.98 23.19
C LEU A 64 4.73 -13.84 22.05
N LYS A 65 3.52 -14.34 22.24
CA LYS A 65 2.80 -15.19 21.29
C LYS A 65 1.71 -14.43 20.53
N GLU A 66 1.14 -13.42 21.16
CA GLU A 66 -0.01 -12.70 20.62
C GLU A 66 0.08 -11.20 20.92
N LEU A 67 0.07 -10.41 19.86
CA LEU A 67 0.01 -8.95 19.90
C LEU A 67 -1.25 -8.48 19.17
N ARG A 68 -2.12 -7.78 19.89
CA ARG A 68 -3.31 -7.15 19.29
C ARG A 68 -3.27 -5.64 19.45
N LEU A 69 -3.35 -4.96 18.32
CA LEU A 69 -3.35 -3.51 18.18
C LEU A 69 -4.56 -3.05 17.37
N GLN A 70 -5.64 -3.84 17.35
CA GLN A 70 -6.81 -3.59 16.52
C GLN A 70 -7.48 -2.25 16.91
N GLY A 71 -8.00 -1.51 15.94
CA GLY A 71 -8.76 -0.27 16.23
C GLY A 71 -7.91 0.88 16.77
N ASN A 72 -6.63 0.96 16.40
CA ASN A 72 -5.74 2.08 16.71
C ASN A 72 -5.62 3.04 15.51
N LYS A 73 -4.63 3.93 15.52
CA LYS A 73 -4.40 4.94 14.48
C LYS A 73 -3.00 4.82 13.84
N LEU A 74 -2.41 3.63 13.86
CA LEU A 74 -1.07 3.37 13.33
C LEU A 74 -1.08 3.56 11.80
N SER A 75 -0.22 4.46 11.31
CA SER A 75 0.01 4.63 9.86
C SER A 75 1.16 3.76 9.36
N SER A 76 2.04 3.33 10.27
CA SER A 76 3.07 2.31 10.01
C SER A 76 3.40 1.57 11.31
N VAL A 77 4.12 0.45 11.20
CA VAL A 77 4.74 -0.25 12.33
C VAL A 77 6.22 -0.47 12.05
N PRO A 78 7.10 -0.45 13.07
CA PRO A 78 8.50 -0.77 12.90
C PRO A 78 8.66 -2.29 12.72
N TRP A 79 8.54 -2.80 11.50
CA TRP A 79 8.55 -4.26 11.22
C TRP A 79 9.79 -4.99 11.75
N THR A 80 10.92 -4.31 11.84
CA THR A 80 12.16 -4.82 12.47
C THR A 80 12.04 -5.07 13.97
N ALA A 81 11.11 -4.41 14.67
CA ALA A 81 10.85 -4.64 16.10
C ALA A 81 10.36 -6.06 16.38
N PHE A 82 9.77 -6.74 15.38
CA PHE A 82 9.32 -8.12 15.53
C PHE A 82 10.47 -9.14 15.62
N GLN A 83 11.72 -8.72 15.37
CA GLN A 83 12.90 -9.54 15.66
C GLN A 83 13.01 -9.89 17.15
N ASP A 84 12.52 -9.02 18.03
CA ASP A 84 12.54 -9.22 19.48
C ASP A 84 11.37 -10.12 19.96
N THR A 85 10.50 -10.55 19.04
CA THR A 85 9.33 -11.41 19.32
C THR A 85 9.32 -12.68 18.45
N PRO A 86 10.34 -13.56 18.53
CA PRO A 86 10.44 -14.74 17.66
C PRO A 86 9.35 -15.79 17.90
N ALA A 87 8.69 -15.76 19.05
CA ALA A 87 7.58 -16.66 19.40
C ALA A 87 6.21 -16.17 18.88
N LEU A 88 6.14 -15.00 18.21
CA LEU A 88 4.88 -14.39 17.82
C LEU A 88 4.13 -15.24 16.79
N LYS A 89 2.88 -15.59 17.13
CA LYS A 89 1.97 -16.41 16.31
C LYS A 89 0.80 -15.60 15.79
N ILE A 90 0.33 -14.61 16.54
CA ILE A 90 -0.84 -13.81 16.23
C ILE A 90 -0.45 -12.33 16.24
N LEU A 91 -0.64 -11.67 15.10
CA LEU A 91 -0.50 -10.23 14.94
C LEU A 91 -1.78 -9.66 14.36
N ASP A 92 -2.50 -8.90 15.18
CA ASP A 92 -3.74 -8.22 14.79
C ASP A 92 -3.50 -6.71 14.68
N LEU A 93 -3.52 -6.21 13.44
CA LEU A 93 -3.37 -4.80 13.07
C LEU A 93 -4.64 -4.28 12.38
N LYS A 94 -5.77 -4.98 12.53
CA LYS A 94 -7.05 -4.62 11.93
C LYS A 94 -7.50 -3.22 12.33
N HIS A 95 -8.20 -2.50 11.45
CA HIS A 95 -8.75 -1.18 11.76
C HIS A 95 -7.67 -0.19 12.24
N ASN A 96 -6.58 -0.11 11.50
CA ASN A 96 -5.56 0.93 11.64
C ASN A 96 -5.56 1.83 10.39
N ARG A 97 -4.44 2.51 10.13
CA ARG A 97 -4.25 3.45 9.02
C ARG A 97 -3.05 3.08 8.15
N LEU A 98 -2.64 1.82 8.16
CA LEU A 98 -1.48 1.35 7.42
C LEU A 98 -1.70 1.55 5.92
N ASP A 99 -0.83 2.30 5.26
CA ASP A 99 -0.91 2.62 3.83
C ASP A 99 0.16 1.91 2.99
N VAL A 100 1.24 1.46 3.64
CA VAL A 100 2.35 0.72 3.03
C VAL A 100 2.67 -0.54 3.82
N LEU A 101 2.87 -1.65 3.09
CA LEU A 101 3.47 -2.88 3.62
C LEU A 101 4.82 -3.14 2.91
N PRO A 102 5.97 -2.92 3.58
CA PRO A 102 7.29 -3.11 2.99
C PRO A 102 7.55 -4.55 2.52
N GLU A 103 8.30 -4.71 1.41
CA GLU A 103 8.60 -6.00 0.77
C GLU A 103 9.23 -7.06 1.70
N HIS A 104 9.85 -6.62 2.79
CA HIS A 104 10.54 -7.50 3.74
C HIS A 104 9.90 -7.49 5.14
N ALA A 105 8.69 -6.95 5.28
CA ALA A 105 7.98 -6.87 6.56
C ALA A 105 7.81 -8.26 7.22
N LEU A 106 7.40 -9.26 6.43
CA LEU A 106 7.04 -10.59 6.94
C LEU A 106 8.25 -11.49 7.24
N ARG A 107 9.47 -11.08 6.86
CA ARG A 107 10.70 -11.84 7.15
C ARG A 107 10.97 -11.98 8.66
N TYR A 108 10.51 -10.99 9.43
CA TYR A 108 10.73 -10.91 10.88
C TYR A 108 9.70 -11.70 11.69
N LEU A 109 8.79 -12.40 11.00
CA LEU A 109 7.64 -13.09 11.60
C LEU A 109 7.66 -14.59 11.22
N PRO A 110 8.71 -15.35 11.62
CA PRO A 110 8.93 -16.71 11.13
C PRO A 110 7.88 -17.73 11.58
N ASN A 111 7.25 -17.49 12.73
CA ASN A 111 6.30 -18.40 13.37
C ASN A 111 4.84 -17.91 13.31
N LEU A 112 4.57 -16.86 12.53
CA LEU A 112 3.26 -16.24 12.48
C LEU A 112 2.23 -17.16 11.80
N THR A 113 1.13 -17.44 12.50
CA THR A 113 0.01 -18.26 12.03
C THR A 113 -1.27 -17.44 11.82
N TYR A 114 -1.28 -16.17 12.23
CA TYR A 114 -2.39 -15.27 12.02
C TYR A 114 -1.90 -13.85 11.82
N LEU A 115 -2.26 -13.26 10.67
CA LEU A 115 -2.00 -11.87 10.34
C LEU A 115 -3.30 -11.21 9.90
N ASP A 116 -3.78 -10.24 10.68
CA ASP A 116 -4.90 -9.39 10.28
C ASP A 116 -4.42 -7.98 9.94
N LEU A 117 -4.48 -7.64 8.65
CA LEU A 117 -4.23 -6.32 8.09
C LEU A 117 -5.50 -5.73 7.48
N SER A 118 -6.67 -6.31 7.77
CA SER A 118 -7.95 -5.87 7.23
C SER A 118 -8.34 -4.48 7.72
N SER A 119 -9.16 -3.79 6.94
CA SER A 119 -9.65 -2.45 7.28
C SER A 119 -8.53 -1.44 7.55
N ASN A 120 -7.51 -1.43 6.70
CA ASN A 120 -6.42 -0.45 6.69
C ASN A 120 -6.50 0.42 5.42
N GLN A 121 -5.42 1.10 5.04
CA GLN A 121 -5.33 2.00 3.88
C GLN A 121 -4.37 1.47 2.80
N LEU A 122 -4.11 0.16 2.78
CA LEU A 122 -3.20 -0.47 1.83
C LEU A 122 -3.78 -0.36 0.42
N THR A 123 -3.01 0.19 -0.52
CA THR A 123 -3.45 0.40 -1.91
C THR A 123 -2.74 -0.54 -2.87
N VAL A 124 -1.43 -0.70 -2.72
CA VAL A 124 -0.58 -1.57 -3.54
C VAL A 124 0.34 -2.37 -2.65
N ILE A 125 0.45 -3.67 -2.90
CA ILE A 125 1.39 -4.58 -2.24
C ILE A 125 2.14 -5.35 -3.31
N SER A 126 3.44 -5.49 -3.10
CA SER A 126 4.29 -6.31 -3.96
C SER A 126 4.17 -7.80 -3.65
N ARG A 127 4.36 -8.66 -4.65
CA ARG A 127 4.38 -10.13 -4.43
C ARG A 127 5.52 -10.54 -3.50
N GLU A 128 6.60 -9.77 -3.50
CA GLU A 128 7.83 -9.93 -2.74
C GLU A 128 7.58 -9.96 -1.23
N VAL A 129 6.55 -9.25 -0.75
CA VAL A 129 6.09 -9.31 0.65
C VAL A 129 5.86 -10.75 1.09
N PHE A 130 5.16 -11.53 0.26
CA PHE A 130 4.82 -12.92 0.56
C PHE A 130 5.95 -13.88 0.22
N SER A 131 6.73 -13.60 -0.83
CA SER A 131 7.95 -14.37 -1.14
C SER A 131 8.97 -14.34 0.00
N SER A 132 8.99 -13.28 0.81
CA SER A 132 9.85 -13.16 1.99
C SER A 132 9.27 -13.78 3.27
N TRP A 133 8.00 -14.20 3.25
CA TRP A 133 7.35 -14.76 4.43
C TRP A 133 7.79 -16.21 4.67
N PRO A 134 8.42 -16.55 5.81
CA PRO A 134 8.96 -17.90 6.03
C PRO A 134 7.91 -19.02 6.00
N VAL A 135 6.64 -18.72 6.27
CA VAL A 135 5.55 -19.69 6.14
C VAL A 135 5.32 -20.06 4.66
N TYR A 136 5.23 -19.04 3.78
CA TYR A 136 5.06 -19.26 2.35
C TYR A 136 6.28 -19.97 1.72
N GLN A 137 7.49 -19.61 2.14
CA GLN A 137 8.71 -20.25 1.64
C GLN A 137 8.76 -21.75 1.97
N ARG A 138 8.32 -22.14 3.18
CA ARG A 138 8.24 -23.54 3.58
C ARG A 138 7.19 -24.29 2.76
N SER A 139 6.03 -23.68 2.52
CA SER A 139 4.99 -24.34 1.73
C SER A 139 5.41 -24.61 0.28
N GLN A 140 6.18 -23.71 -0.34
CA GLN A 140 6.72 -23.91 -1.69
C GLN A 140 7.79 -25.01 -1.77
N ARG A 141 8.54 -25.24 -0.68
CA ARG A 141 9.57 -26.30 -0.63
C ARG A 141 9.02 -27.69 -0.30
N ALA A 142 7.81 -27.75 0.26
CA ALA A 142 7.17 -28.98 0.72
C ALA A 142 6.39 -29.71 -0.39
N GLU A 143 6.48 -29.31 -1.66
CA GLU A 143 5.91 -30.05 -2.78
C GLU A 143 6.45 -31.51 -2.78
N GLY A 144 5.61 -32.44 -2.33
CA GLY A 144 5.91 -33.88 -2.30
C GLY A 144 6.25 -34.50 -0.94
N LYS A 145 6.31 -33.73 0.17
CA LYS A 145 6.36 -34.30 1.53
C LYS A 145 5.33 -33.61 2.41
N MET A 146 4.52 -34.43 3.09
CA MET A 146 3.51 -34.02 4.06
C MET A 146 4.20 -33.41 5.28
N ASP A 147 4.68 -32.18 5.14
CA ASP A 147 5.30 -31.41 6.22
C ASP A 147 4.18 -30.75 7.04
N HIS A 148 4.28 -30.84 8.37
CA HIS A 148 3.35 -30.21 9.31
C HIS A 148 3.59 -28.68 9.37
N THR A 149 3.51 -28.00 8.22
CA THR A 149 3.50 -26.54 8.19
C THR A 149 2.21 -26.06 8.84
N ALA A 150 2.34 -25.32 9.94
CA ALA A 150 1.20 -24.73 10.62
C ALA A 150 0.44 -23.83 9.62
N ASN A 151 -0.88 -24.00 9.56
CA ASN A 151 -1.72 -23.13 8.73
C ASN A 151 -1.56 -21.68 9.20
N ALA A 152 -1.49 -20.76 8.23
CA ALA A 152 -1.46 -19.34 8.49
C ALA A 152 -2.70 -18.65 7.91
N VAL A 153 -3.43 -17.93 8.76
CA VAL A 153 -4.59 -17.15 8.36
C VAL A 153 -4.15 -15.73 8.01
N LEU A 154 -4.62 -15.24 6.87
CA LEU A 154 -4.31 -13.92 6.35
C LEU A 154 -5.61 -13.15 6.06
N ALA A 155 -5.79 -11.99 6.69
CA ALA A 155 -6.93 -11.11 6.46
C ALA A 155 -6.46 -9.79 5.84
N LEU A 156 -7.01 -9.46 4.66
CA LEU A 156 -6.61 -8.31 3.84
C LEU A 156 -7.81 -7.50 3.30
N HIS A 157 -9.04 -7.91 3.63
CA HIS A 157 -10.25 -7.24 3.16
C HIS A 157 -10.39 -5.82 3.75
N GLY A 158 -11.25 -4.98 3.16
CA GLY A 158 -11.47 -3.62 3.66
C GLY A 158 -10.30 -2.65 3.44
N ASN A 159 -9.38 -2.97 2.54
CA ASN A 159 -8.30 -2.07 2.10
C ASN A 159 -8.65 -1.45 0.74
N PRO A 160 -8.24 -0.19 0.46
CA PRO A 160 -8.55 0.53 -0.78
C PRO A 160 -7.67 0.10 -1.96
N TRP A 161 -7.71 -1.17 -2.34
CA TRP A 161 -6.84 -1.74 -3.38
C TRP A 161 -6.91 -0.99 -4.71
N LEU A 162 -5.75 -0.51 -5.18
CA LEU A 162 -5.56 0.15 -6.47
C LEU A 162 -5.10 -0.89 -7.50
N CYS A 163 -6.05 -1.37 -8.30
CA CYS A 163 -5.87 -2.44 -9.28
C CYS A 163 -5.32 -1.93 -10.62
N ASP A 164 -4.14 -1.32 -10.57
CA ASP A 164 -3.29 -1.07 -11.72
C ASP A 164 -2.20 -2.16 -11.87
N CYS A 165 -1.30 -2.00 -12.84
CA CYS A 165 -0.26 -2.99 -13.13
C CYS A 165 0.66 -3.31 -11.94
N ARG A 166 0.82 -2.41 -10.96
CA ARG A 166 1.70 -2.62 -9.79
C ARG A 166 1.15 -3.68 -8.85
N LEU A 167 -0.17 -3.82 -8.80
CA LEU A 167 -0.84 -4.85 -8.00
C LEU A 167 -0.88 -6.23 -8.67
N ARG A 168 -0.41 -6.34 -9.92
CA ARG A 168 -0.48 -7.58 -10.72
C ARG A 168 0.06 -8.79 -9.98
N GLY A 169 1.27 -8.71 -9.45
CA GLY A 169 1.92 -9.83 -8.77
C GLY A 169 1.16 -10.28 -7.52
N PHE A 170 0.58 -9.33 -6.79
CA PHE A 170 -0.22 -9.62 -5.61
C PHE A 170 -1.58 -10.24 -5.96
N VAL A 171 -2.27 -9.73 -6.99
CA VAL A 171 -3.51 -10.37 -7.48
C VAL A 171 -3.24 -11.81 -7.93
N GLN A 172 -2.13 -12.06 -8.64
CA GLN A 172 -1.73 -13.42 -9.01
C GLN A 172 -1.47 -14.31 -7.79
N PHE A 173 -0.78 -13.78 -6.77
CA PHE A 173 -0.58 -14.48 -5.51
C PHE A 173 -1.91 -14.87 -4.86
N ILE A 174 -2.85 -13.93 -4.73
CA ILE A 174 -4.18 -14.19 -4.15
C ILE A 174 -4.95 -15.23 -4.94
N LYS A 175 -4.91 -15.20 -6.27
CA LYS A 175 -5.55 -16.23 -7.11
C LYS A 175 -4.94 -17.62 -6.93
N SER A 176 -3.65 -17.70 -6.60
CA SER A 176 -2.91 -18.95 -6.44
C SER A 176 -2.87 -19.47 -4.99
N VAL A 177 -3.32 -18.67 -4.02
CA VAL A 177 -3.14 -19.00 -2.61
C VAL A 177 -4.05 -20.16 -2.20
N GLY A 178 -3.49 -21.05 -1.40
CA GLY A 178 -4.17 -22.20 -0.82
C GLY A 178 -3.41 -22.72 0.40
N PRO A 179 -3.87 -23.82 1.02
CA PRO A 179 -3.22 -24.41 2.18
C PRO A 179 -1.71 -24.55 1.99
N PRO A 180 -0.88 -24.17 2.98
CA PRO A 180 -1.24 -23.83 4.37
C PRO A 180 -1.68 -22.38 4.61
N ILE A 181 -1.71 -21.51 3.58
CA ILE A 181 -2.16 -20.12 3.73
C ILE A 181 -3.66 -20.03 3.45
N ILE A 182 -4.41 -19.57 4.45
CA ILE A 182 -5.86 -19.48 4.40
C ILE A 182 -6.25 -18.00 4.42
N LEU A 183 -6.91 -17.55 3.36
CA LEU A 183 -7.50 -16.20 3.37
C LEU A 183 -8.74 -16.21 4.25
N MET A 184 -8.78 -15.32 5.25
CA MET A 184 -9.96 -15.14 6.09
C MET A 184 -11.17 -14.68 5.28
N ASN A 185 -10.93 -13.93 4.21
CA ASN A 185 -11.92 -13.54 3.23
C ASN A 185 -11.29 -13.62 1.83
N SER A 186 -11.83 -14.48 0.98
CA SER A 186 -11.37 -14.70 -0.40
C SER A 186 -11.87 -13.65 -1.39
N TYR A 187 -12.82 -12.81 -0.98
CA TYR A 187 -13.50 -11.83 -1.83
C TYR A 187 -12.85 -10.44 -1.79
N LEU A 188 -11.53 -10.37 -2.01
CA LEU A 188 -10.84 -9.09 -2.17
C LEU A 188 -11.33 -8.39 -3.44
N THR A 189 -11.60 -7.09 -3.34
CA THR A 189 -12.11 -6.26 -4.45
C THR A 189 -11.24 -5.04 -4.71
N CYS A 190 -11.23 -4.60 -5.96
CA CYS A 190 -10.60 -3.36 -6.36
C CYS A 190 -11.42 -2.16 -5.86
N SER A 191 -10.75 -1.15 -5.31
CA SER A 191 -11.38 0.15 -4.98
C SER A 191 -11.14 1.20 -6.05
N SER A 192 -10.05 1.06 -6.80
CA SER A 192 -9.70 1.94 -7.90
C SER A 192 -8.89 1.17 -8.96
N PRO A 193 -8.74 1.68 -10.19
CA PRO A 193 -9.40 2.86 -10.76
C PRO A 193 -10.93 2.66 -10.93
N LYS A 194 -11.69 3.73 -11.19
CA LYS A 194 -13.17 3.71 -11.24
C LYS A 194 -13.76 2.61 -12.12
N PHE A 195 -13.14 2.32 -13.26
CA PHE A 195 -13.60 1.29 -14.19
C PHE A 195 -13.40 -0.16 -13.69
N ARG A 196 -12.60 -0.36 -12.64
CA ARG A 196 -12.40 -1.66 -11.96
C ARG A 196 -12.95 -1.68 -10.53
N ALA A 197 -13.46 -0.56 -10.02
CA ALA A 197 -13.98 -0.50 -8.67
C ALA A 197 -15.12 -1.53 -8.47
N GLY A 198 -15.06 -2.27 -7.37
CA GLY A 198 -16.00 -3.35 -7.03
C GLY A 198 -15.70 -4.71 -7.65
N LYS A 199 -14.79 -4.82 -8.63
CA LYS A 199 -14.43 -6.11 -9.24
C LYS A 199 -13.60 -6.96 -8.29
N PHE A 200 -13.89 -8.27 -8.24
CA PHE A 200 -13.14 -9.20 -7.40
C PHE A 200 -11.77 -9.51 -7.99
N PHE A 201 -10.79 -9.78 -7.12
CA PHE A 201 -9.43 -10.12 -7.53
C PHE A 201 -9.39 -11.33 -8.47
N HIS A 202 -10.26 -12.32 -8.27
CA HIS A 202 -10.36 -13.51 -9.11
C HIS A 202 -10.84 -13.19 -10.54
N GLU A 203 -11.63 -12.12 -10.72
CA GLU A 203 -12.23 -11.72 -12.00
C GLU A 203 -11.36 -10.73 -12.79
N VAL A 204 -10.37 -10.09 -12.16
CA VAL A 204 -9.53 -9.08 -12.83
C VAL A 204 -8.24 -9.70 -13.36
N GLU A 205 -7.84 -9.25 -14.55
CA GLU A 205 -6.54 -9.57 -15.13
C GLU A 205 -5.73 -8.29 -15.32
N LEU A 206 -4.66 -8.16 -14.54
CA LEU A 206 -3.81 -6.99 -14.56
C LEU A 206 -2.64 -7.20 -15.53
N LYS A 207 -2.45 -6.26 -16.44
CA LYS A 207 -1.35 -6.24 -17.40
C LYS A 207 -0.04 -5.79 -16.75
N SER A 208 1.08 -6.03 -17.45
CA SER A 208 2.40 -5.50 -17.06
C SER A 208 2.41 -3.98 -17.04
N CYS A 209 3.25 -3.39 -16.19
CA CYS A 209 3.49 -1.96 -16.25
C CYS A 209 4.23 -1.58 -17.53
N MET A 210 3.91 -0.41 -18.06
CA MET A 210 4.40 0.13 -19.32
C MET A 210 4.81 1.60 -19.12
N LYS A 211 6.03 1.94 -19.55
CA LYS A 211 6.49 3.33 -19.60
C LYS A 211 5.59 4.16 -20.52
N PRO A 212 5.44 5.47 -20.31
CA PRO A 212 4.56 6.27 -21.14
C PRO A 212 4.97 6.26 -22.61
N LEU A 213 4.00 6.25 -23.51
CA LEU A 213 4.15 6.44 -24.94
C LEU A 213 3.24 7.61 -25.34
N THR A 214 3.85 8.70 -25.79
CA THR A 214 3.18 9.95 -26.15
C THR A 214 2.98 10.05 -27.65
N SER A 215 1.81 10.50 -28.09
CA SER A 215 1.47 10.79 -29.48
C SER A 215 0.73 12.12 -29.57
N ALA A 216 1.21 13.04 -30.41
CA ALA A 216 0.57 14.32 -30.69
C ALA A 216 -0.17 14.24 -32.03
N LEU A 217 -1.41 14.73 -32.07
CA LEU A 217 -2.25 14.66 -33.28
C LEU A 217 -1.97 15.84 -34.23
N ASP A 218 -1.72 17.02 -33.67
CA ASP A 218 -1.60 18.28 -34.39
C ASP A 218 -0.12 18.69 -34.50
N THR A 219 0.61 18.08 -35.44
CA THR A 219 1.98 18.49 -35.75
C THR A 219 1.97 19.62 -36.79
N ASN A 220 2.67 20.73 -36.52
CA ASN A 220 2.80 21.90 -37.42
C ASN A 220 1.49 22.64 -37.75
N LEU A 221 0.69 22.97 -36.73
CA LEU A 221 -0.55 23.72 -36.90
C LEU A 221 -0.29 25.22 -37.21
N THR A 222 -0.98 25.78 -38.21
CA THR A 222 -1.02 27.23 -38.49
C THR A 222 -2.43 27.76 -38.25
N VAL A 223 -2.57 28.83 -37.46
CA VAL A 223 -3.88 29.37 -37.06
C VAL A 223 -3.93 30.89 -37.21
N PRO A 224 -5.04 31.47 -37.73
CA PRO A 224 -5.30 32.90 -37.68
C PRO A 224 -5.26 33.49 -36.27
N VAL A 225 -4.76 34.72 -36.16
CA VAL A 225 -4.71 35.48 -34.90
C VAL A 225 -6.13 35.65 -34.34
N GLY A 226 -6.28 35.48 -33.03
CA GLY A 226 -7.53 35.66 -32.31
C GLY A 226 -8.44 34.43 -32.20
N LEU A 227 -8.11 33.31 -32.86
CA LEU A 227 -8.86 32.06 -32.70
C LEU A 227 -8.37 31.24 -31.50
N ASN A 228 -9.26 30.39 -30.98
CA ASN A 228 -8.93 29.44 -29.91
C ASN A 228 -8.29 28.18 -30.51
N VAL A 229 -7.15 27.78 -29.95
CA VAL A 229 -6.40 26.58 -30.38
C VAL A 229 -6.42 25.55 -29.27
N THR A 230 -6.65 24.29 -29.61
CA THR A 230 -6.53 23.16 -28.67
C THR A 230 -5.53 22.18 -29.22
N LEU A 231 -4.42 21.98 -28.51
CA LEU A 231 -3.43 20.95 -28.83
C LEU A 231 -3.78 19.68 -28.07
N THR A 232 -3.82 18.54 -28.78
CA THR A 232 -4.18 17.26 -28.19
C THR A 232 -3.02 16.29 -28.15
N CYS A 233 -2.79 15.68 -26.99
CA CYS A 233 -1.78 14.66 -26.74
C CYS A 233 -2.43 13.40 -26.16
N TYR A 234 -2.17 12.26 -26.79
CA TYR A 234 -2.54 10.94 -26.29
C TYR A 234 -1.34 10.29 -25.62
N VAL A 235 -1.58 9.71 -24.45
CA VAL A 235 -0.54 9.04 -23.66
C VAL A 235 -1.03 7.64 -23.32
N GLN A 236 -0.33 6.63 -23.81
CA GLN A 236 -0.52 5.25 -23.39
C GLN A 236 0.48 4.91 -22.28
N ALA A 237 0.01 4.54 -21.08
CA ALA A 237 0.88 4.16 -19.97
C ALA A 237 0.15 3.32 -18.92
N SER A 238 0.90 2.52 -18.18
CA SER A 238 0.40 1.74 -17.05
C SER A 238 1.50 1.70 -15.97
N PRO A 239 1.32 2.30 -14.78
CA PRO A 239 0.11 2.94 -14.27
C PRO A 239 -0.13 4.29 -14.95
N SER A 240 -1.29 4.90 -14.65
CA SER A 240 -1.67 6.20 -15.17
C SER A 240 -0.55 7.24 -14.96
N PRO A 241 -0.15 7.99 -16.00
CA PRO A 241 0.99 8.90 -15.94
C PRO A 241 0.58 10.29 -15.44
N ALA A 242 1.55 11.03 -14.87
CA ALA A 242 1.45 12.47 -14.76
C ALA A 242 1.77 13.10 -16.12
N VAL A 243 0.93 14.03 -16.59
CA VAL A 243 1.07 14.69 -17.90
C VAL A 243 1.14 16.20 -17.71
N TRP A 244 2.08 16.86 -18.38
CA TRP A 244 2.23 18.31 -18.37
C TRP A 244 2.72 18.82 -19.72
N TRP A 245 2.49 20.12 -19.96
CA TRP A 245 2.89 20.80 -21.19
C TRP A 245 4.00 21.81 -20.92
N THR A 246 4.93 21.91 -21.88
CA THR A 246 5.99 22.92 -21.87
C THR A 246 5.98 23.72 -23.18
N TYR A 247 6.42 24.97 -23.10
CA TYR A 247 6.60 25.87 -24.23
C TYR A 247 8.04 26.39 -24.21
N ALA A 248 8.82 26.14 -25.27
CA ALA A 248 10.25 26.45 -25.31
C ALA A 248 11.01 25.98 -24.04
N LEU A 249 10.70 24.76 -23.59
CA LEU A 249 11.26 24.12 -22.37
C LEU A 249 10.89 24.79 -21.04
N LYS A 250 9.96 25.75 -21.02
CA LYS A 250 9.42 26.35 -19.81
C LYS A 250 8.03 25.78 -19.49
N LEU A 251 7.77 25.52 -18.20
CA LEU A 251 6.46 25.05 -17.76
C LEU A 251 5.38 26.12 -18.00
N LEU A 252 4.27 25.71 -18.62
CA LEU A 252 3.13 26.60 -18.87
C LEU A 252 2.29 26.75 -17.59
N ARG A 253 2.19 27.98 -17.08
CA ARG A 253 1.33 28.31 -15.91
C ARG A 253 0.05 29.05 -16.28
N ALA A 254 -0.04 29.62 -17.47
CA ALA A 254 -1.11 30.55 -17.87
C ALA A 254 -2.20 29.92 -18.76
N PHE A 255 -2.00 28.70 -19.25
CA PHE A 255 -2.94 28.04 -20.14
C PHE A 255 -3.71 26.92 -19.45
N ASN A 256 -4.95 26.70 -19.88
CA ASN A 256 -5.79 25.65 -19.33
C ASN A 256 -5.39 24.30 -19.91
N VAL A 257 -5.04 23.37 -19.02
CA VAL A 257 -4.75 21.98 -19.36
C VAL A 257 -5.82 21.09 -18.76
N SER A 258 -6.43 20.22 -19.57
CA SER A 258 -7.35 19.19 -19.10
C SER A 258 -6.83 17.80 -19.48
N THR A 259 -6.77 16.90 -18.50
CA THR A 259 -6.29 15.53 -18.69
C THR A 259 -7.36 14.56 -18.25
N GLN A 260 -7.80 13.67 -19.15
CA GLN A 260 -8.90 12.74 -18.93
C GLN A 260 -8.55 11.33 -19.42
N PRO A 261 -8.93 10.26 -18.71
CA PRO A 261 -8.78 8.89 -19.21
C PRO A 261 -9.77 8.64 -20.35
N VAL A 262 -9.30 8.05 -21.46
CA VAL A 262 -10.11 7.66 -22.63
C VAL A 262 -10.18 6.14 -22.78
N GLY A 263 -9.26 5.41 -22.16
CA GLY A 263 -9.28 3.95 -22.05
C GLY A 263 -8.60 3.49 -20.76
N GLU A 264 -8.47 2.17 -20.56
CA GLU A 264 -7.84 1.62 -19.35
C GLU A 264 -6.38 2.09 -19.16
N GLU A 265 -5.64 2.23 -20.26
CA GLU A 265 -4.22 2.56 -20.29
C GLU A 265 -3.94 3.83 -21.13
N THR A 266 -4.99 4.52 -21.59
CA THR A 266 -4.87 5.69 -22.48
C THR A 266 -5.47 6.92 -21.83
N VAL A 267 -4.66 7.99 -21.78
CA VAL A 267 -5.04 9.31 -21.29
C VAL A 267 -4.96 10.31 -22.45
N ARG A 268 -5.95 11.20 -22.53
CA ARG A 268 -5.95 12.35 -23.44
C ARG A 268 -5.68 13.60 -22.61
N SER A 269 -4.69 14.38 -23.01
CA SER A 269 -4.39 15.70 -22.45
C SER A 269 -4.58 16.77 -23.52
N GLU A 270 -5.29 17.84 -23.17
CA GLU A 270 -5.59 18.95 -24.06
C GLU A 270 -5.05 20.24 -23.45
N LEU A 271 -4.28 20.99 -24.24
CA LEU A 271 -3.84 22.35 -23.91
C LEU A 271 -4.66 23.35 -24.72
N ARG A 272 -5.36 24.25 -24.04
CA ARG A 272 -6.17 25.30 -24.69
C ARG A 272 -5.46 26.65 -24.64
N ILE A 273 -5.19 27.19 -25.83
CA ILE A 273 -4.63 28.53 -26.06
C ILE A 273 -5.78 29.44 -26.52
N PRO A 274 -6.32 30.30 -25.65
CA PRO A 274 -7.38 31.22 -26.03
C PRO A 274 -6.82 32.40 -26.84
N ALA A 275 -7.54 32.81 -27.88
CA ALA A 275 -7.22 33.98 -28.70
C ALA A 275 -5.74 34.06 -29.11
N ALA A 276 -5.29 33.14 -29.97
CA ALA A 276 -3.89 32.98 -30.36
C ALA A 276 -3.24 34.28 -30.84
N ARG A 277 -2.05 34.59 -30.30
CA ARG A 277 -1.24 35.77 -30.66
C ARG A 277 0.07 35.34 -31.34
N PRO A 278 0.74 36.24 -32.08
CA PRO A 278 2.06 35.94 -32.65
C PRO A 278 3.11 35.50 -31.60
N ALA A 279 3.02 35.98 -30.36
CA ALA A 279 3.92 35.61 -29.26
C ALA A 279 3.71 34.18 -28.73
N ASP A 280 2.56 33.55 -29.03
CA ASP A 280 2.25 32.17 -28.68
C ASP A 280 2.80 31.18 -29.73
N ALA A 281 3.40 31.67 -30.82
CA ALA A 281 4.00 30.82 -31.84
C ALA A 281 5.29 30.16 -31.31
N GLY A 282 5.34 28.82 -31.34
CA GLY A 282 6.52 28.06 -30.96
C GLY A 282 6.23 26.58 -30.80
N SER A 283 7.21 25.85 -30.25
CA SER A 283 7.06 24.41 -30.00
C SER A 283 6.46 24.16 -28.62
N TYR A 284 5.34 23.45 -28.62
CA TYR A 284 4.64 22.96 -27.44
C TYR A 284 4.91 21.48 -27.28
N THR A 285 5.46 21.08 -26.14
CA THR A 285 5.78 19.68 -25.89
C THR A 285 4.90 19.14 -24.77
N CYS A 286 4.17 18.07 -25.07
CA CYS A 286 3.47 17.25 -24.10
C CYS A 286 4.45 16.23 -23.53
N THR A 287 4.68 16.27 -22.22
CA THR A 287 5.52 15.31 -21.52
C THR A 287 4.67 14.49 -20.56
N ALA A 288 4.89 13.19 -20.54
CA ALA A 288 4.26 12.27 -19.61
C ALA A 288 5.30 11.45 -18.85
N ALA A 289 5.05 11.21 -17.56
CA ALA A 289 5.92 10.38 -16.73
C ALA A 289 5.13 9.47 -15.80
N ASN A 290 5.66 8.26 -15.60
CA ASN A 290 5.32 7.40 -14.48
C ASN A 290 6.62 6.87 -13.84
N PHE A 291 6.52 5.94 -12.88
CA PHE A 291 7.70 5.43 -12.17
C PHE A 291 8.69 4.65 -13.06
N LEU A 292 8.29 4.23 -14.27
CA LEU A 292 9.15 3.53 -15.22
C LEU A 292 9.94 4.47 -16.13
N GLY A 293 9.55 5.75 -16.24
CA GLY A 293 10.25 6.73 -17.07
C GLY A 293 9.32 7.78 -17.66
N ASN A 294 9.86 8.51 -18.65
CA ASN A 294 9.21 9.62 -19.33
C ASN A 294 9.11 9.38 -20.84
N ALA A 295 8.16 10.08 -21.46
CA ALA A 295 8.07 10.24 -22.91
C ALA A 295 7.58 11.65 -23.23
N SER A 296 7.87 12.13 -24.43
CA SER A 296 7.45 13.45 -24.89
C SER A 296 7.09 13.43 -26.37
N ALA A 297 6.08 14.23 -26.73
CA ALA A 297 5.69 14.50 -28.10
C ALA A 297 5.56 16.02 -28.28
N ALA A 298 6.04 16.54 -29.41
CA ALA A 298 6.03 17.95 -29.75
C ALA A 298 5.36 18.18 -31.11
#